data_AF-A0A7S1QQX6-F1
#
_entry.id   AF-A0A7S1QQX6-F1
#
_cell.length_a   1.000
_cell.length_b   1.000
_cell.length_c   1.000
_cell.angle_alpha   90.00
_cell.angle_beta   90.00
_cell.angle_gamma   90.00
#
_symmetry.space_group_name_H-M   'P 1'
#
loop_
_entity.id
_entity.type
_entity.pdbx_description
1 polymer ?
#
loop_
_entity_poly.entity_id
_entity_poly.type
_entity_poly.pdbx_seq_one_letter_code
_entity_poly.pdbx_strand_id
1 'polypeptide(L)'
;QKQLQIWYFWFMIIFILLVTTIGSSVIIAFKDIIERPFEIFGLMADSMPQATHFYLNFMTLEWVIHSMNLTRYINLAKYIVLRAVCDEWRARELSEPEDQDYYGFGSRSARWTLNLIIALVFCSLSPLIMLVSLVNFFLCRLIYGYLIVFAEVRKPDLGGQFFVRQLHHLQMGVLIYLTLMIGALYR
;
A
#
# COMPACT_ATOMS: atom_id res chain seq x y z
N GLN A 1 -8.05 -13.36 -4.43
CA GLN A 1 -7.48 -12.81 -3.16
C GLN A 1 -6.03 -13.20 -2.92
N LYS A 2 -5.63 -14.48 -2.81
CA LYS A 2 -4.21 -14.85 -2.61
C LYS A 2 -3.29 -14.44 -3.77
N GLN A 3 -3.69 -14.76 -5.01
CA GLN A 3 -2.97 -14.31 -6.21
C GLN A 3 -2.96 -12.79 -6.33
N LEU A 4 -4.10 -12.15 -6.04
CA LEU A 4 -4.21 -10.68 -6.01
C LEU A 4 -3.16 -10.06 -5.07
N GLN A 5 -2.97 -10.60 -3.86
CA GLN A 5 -1.94 -10.12 -2.95
C GLN A 5 -0.55 -10.14 -3.57
N ILE A 6 -0.19 -11.22 -4.28
CA ILE A 6 1.14 -11.39 -4.88
C ILE A 6 1.33 -10.42 -6.05
N TRP A 7 0.41 -10.43 -7.01
CA TRP A 7 0.51 -9.58 -8.20
C TRP A 7 0.44 -8.10 -7.86
N TYR A 8 -0.48 -7.74 -6.98
CA TYR A 8 -0.63 -6.36 -6.55
C TYR A 8 0.57 -5.88 -5.73
N PHE A 9 1.16 -6.74 -4.89
CA PHE A 9 2.40 -6.42 -4.20
C PHE A 9 3.54 -6.07 -5.17
N TRP A 10 3.81 -6.92 -6.16
CA TRP A 10 4.87 -6.68 -7.13
C TRP A 10 4.60 -5.44 -7.99
N PHE A 11 3.35 -5.24 -8.40
CA PHE A 11 2.94 -4.02 -9.07
C PHE A 11 3.27 -2.78 -8.24
N MET A 12 2.92 -2.78 -6.95
CA MET A 12 3.21 -1.65 -6.07
C MET A 12 4.69 -1.44 -5.82
N ILE A 13 5.48 -2.51 -5.66
CA ILE A 13 6.94 -2.40 -5.55
C ILE A 13 7.53 -1.72 -6.78
N ILE A 14 7.14 -2.14 -7.99
CA ILE A 14 7.69 -1.56 -9.21
C ILE A 14 7.24 -0.10 -9.38
N PHE A 15 5.94 0.16 -9.32
CA PHE A 15 5.41 1.47 -9.71
C PHE A 15 5.39 2.48 -8.57
N ILE A 16 4.96 2.06 -7.38
CA ILE A 16 4.81 2.98 -6.24
C ILE A 16 6.13 3.18 -5.52
N LEU A 17 6.97 2.15 -5.38
CA LEU A 17 8.26 2.27 -4.71
C LEU A 17 9.40 2.61 -5.71
N LEU A 18 9.72 1.74 -6.65
CA LEU A 18 10.92 1.89 -7.47
C LEU A 18 10.82 3.06 -8.47
N VAL A 19 9.81 3.06 -9.34
CA VAL A 19 9.64 4.10 -10.37
C VAL A 19 9.45 5.48 -9.74
N THR A 20 8.66 5.58 -8.67
CA THR A 20 8.43 6.87 -7.99
C THR A 20 9.69 7.40 -7.30
N THR A 21 10.57 6.52 -6.82
CA THR A 21 11.84 6.92 -6.20
C THR A 21 12.80 7.56 -7.20
N ILE A 22 12.75 7.14 -8.47
CA ILE A 22 13.56 7.75 -9.54
C ILE A 22 13.15 9.22 -9.78
N GLY A 23 11.89 9.57 -9.53
CA GLY A 23 11.36 10.93 -9.69
C GLY A 23 11.22 11.40 -11.15
N SER A 24 11.52 10.54 -12.13
CA SER A 24 11.34 10.82 -13.56
C SER A 24 9.96 10.34 -14.03
N SER A 25 9.50 10.83 -15.19
CA SER A 25 8.26 10.33 -15.77
C SER A 25 8.37 8.81 -15.99
N VAL A 26 7.28 8.07 -15.83
CA VAL A 26 7.26 6.61 -16.00
C VAL A 26 7.90 6.18 -17.32
N ILE A 27 7.76 6.99 -18.37
CA ILE A 27 8.33 6.75 -19.70
C ILE A 27 9.86 6.87 -19.68
N ILE A 28 10.41 7.88 -18.99
CA ILE A 28 11.85 8.08 -18.86
C ILE A 28 12.45 6.96 -18.01
N ALA A 29 11.84 6.66 -16.85
CA ALA A 29 12.23 5.53 -16.00
C ALA A 29 12.25 4.20 -16.77
N PHE A 30 11.23 3.93 -17.59
CA PHE A 30 11.18 2.72 -18.42
C PHE A 30 12.29 2.68 -19.47
N LYS A 31 12.58 3.82 -20.11
CA LYS A 31 13.67 3.91 -21.07
C LYS A 31 15.02 3.62 -20.41
N ASP A 32 15.27 4.21 -19.25
CA ASP A 32 16.50 4.00 -18.49
C ASP A 32 16.65 2.55 -18.00
N ILE A 33 15.54 1.89 -17.60
CA ILE A 33 15.52 0.46 -17.25
C ILE A 33 15.96 -0.41 -18.43
N ILE A 34 15.45 -0.13 -19.63
CA ILE A 34 15.74 -0.93 -20.82
C ILE A 34 17.16 -0.69 -21.31
N GLU A 35 17.59 0.57 -21.35
CA GLU A 35 18.91 0.94 -21.88
C GLU A 35 20.04 0.59 -20.92
N ARG A 36 19.84 0.71 -19.59
CA ARG A 36 20.89 0.51 -18.58
C ARG A 36 20.36 -0.14 -17.28
N PRO A 37 20.04 -1.45 -17.30
CA PRO A 37 19.36 -2.12 -16.19
C PRO A 37 20.17 -2.16 -14.89
N PHE A 38 21.51 -2.08 -14.95
CA PHE A 38 22.37 -2.13 -13.76
C PHE A 38 22.71 -0.75 -13.17
N GLU A 39 22.65 0.33 -13.98
CA GLU A 39 22.92 1.70 -13.50
C GLU A 39 21.73 2.28 -12.71
N ILE A 40 20.56 1.66 -12.81
CA ILE A 40 19.34 2.13 -12.16
C ILE A 40 19.46 2.23 -10.64
N PHE A 41 20.23 1.34 -10.00
CA PHE A 41 20.42 1.38 -8.56
C PHE A 41 21.22 2.60 -8.12
N GLY A 42 22.21 3.02 -8.92
CA GLY A 42 22.94 4.27 -8.69
C GLY A 42 22.08 5.50 -8.95
N LEU A 43 21.22 5.45 -9.97
CA LEU A 43 20.30 6.54 -10.29
C LEU A 43 19.20 6.68 -9.22
N MET A 44 18.68 5.56 -8.69
CA MET A 44 17.75 5.56 -7.57
C MET A 44 18.40 6.11 -6.30
N ALA A 45 19.65 5.74 -6.01
CA ALA A 45 20.38 6.24 -4.86
C ALA A 45 20.49 7.78 -4.86
N ASP A 46 20.64 8.39 -6.03
CA ASP A 46 20.70 9.86 -6.18
C ASP A 46 19.37 10.55 -5.93
N SER A 47 18.29 9.93 -6.41
CA SER A 47 16.95 10.47 -6.29
C SER A 47 16.31 10.16 -4.92
N MET A 48 16.82 9.19 -4.18
CA MET A 48 16.28 8.76 -2.88
C MET A 48 16.14 9.88 -1.83
N PRO A 49 17.12 10.77 -1.61
CA PRO A 49 16.96 11.89 -0.70
C PRO A 49 15.80 12.82 -1.09
N GLN A 50 15.59 13.04 -2.39
CA GLN A 50 14.49 13.88 -2.88
C GLN A 50 13.15 13.16 -2.74
N ALA A 51 13.10 11.86 -3.05
CA ALA A 51 11.91 11.02 -2.90
C ALA A 51 11.45 10.89 -1.43
N THR A 52 12.34 11.11 -0.46
CA THR A 52 12.01 11.04 0.97
C THR A 52 10.87 11.98 1.36
N HIS A 53 10.88 13.23 0.86
CA HIS A 53 9.80 14.18 1.13
C HIS A 53 8.47 13.73 0.52
N PHE A 54 8.50 13.13 -0.67
CA PHE A 54 7.33 12.55 -1.29
C PHE A 54 6.73 11.44 -0.41
N TYR A 55 7.55 10.50 0.09
CA TYR A 55 7.04 9.40 0.90
C TYR A 55 6.54 9.83 2.29
N LEU A 56 7.13 10.85 2.90
CA LEU A 56 6.60 11.46 4.12
C LEU A 56 5.18 12.00 3.91
N ASN A 57 4.96 12.72 2.80
CA ASN A 57 3.63 13.23 2.44
C ASN A 57 2.67 12.10 2.07
N PHE A 58 3.13 11.11 1.29
CA PHE A 58 2.36 9.93 0.91
C PHE A 58 1.81 9.20 2.14
N MET A 59 2.68 8.89 3.11
CA MET A 59 2.29 8.22 4.36
C MET A 59 1.32 9.05 5.19
N THR A 60 1.50 10.37 5.22
CA THR A 60 0.59 11.28 5.95
C THR A 60 -0.79 11.33 5.30
N LEU A 61 -0.86 11.35 3.97
CA LEU A 61 -2.12 11.32 3.23
C LEU A 61 -2.89 10.02 3.48
N GLU A 62 -2.19 8.89 3.66
CA GLU A 62 -2.84 7.62 4.00
C GLU A 62 -3.67 7.68 5.29
N TRP A 63 -3.30 8.52 6.26
CA TRP A 63 -4.08 8.69 7.50
C TRP A 63 -5.49 9.16 7.21
N VAL A 64 -5.63 10.11 6.28
CA VAL A 64 -6.92 10.63 5.83
C VAL A 64 -7.68 9.54 5.10
N ILE A 65 -7.01 8.79 4.22
CA ILE A 65 -7.64 7.68 3.47
C ILE A 65 -8.16 6.59 4.42
N HIS A 66 -7.39 6.20 5.44
CA HIS A 66 -7.85 5.26 6.44
C HIS A 66 -9.04 5.81 7.24
N SER A 67 -8.99 7.09 7.62
CA SER A 67 -10.09 7.76 8.33
C SER A 67 -11.37 7.81 7.47
N MET A 68 -11.26 8.05 6.16
CA MET A 68 -12.38 7.98 5.23
C MET A 68 -12.94 6.55 5.12
N ASN A 69 -12.09 5.52 5.14
CA ASN A 69 -12.56 4.12 5.11
C ASN A 69 -13.41 3.76 6.33
N LEU A 70 -13.21 4.43 7.48
CA LEU A 70 -14.03 4.22 8.68
C LEU A 70 -15.52 4.52 8.43
N THR A 71 -15.83 5.48 7.57
CA THR A 71 -17.21 5.88 7.25
C THR A 71 -17.87 4.98 6.20
N ARG A 72 -17.14 4.02 5.63
CA ARG A 72 -17.58 3.15 4.52
C ARG A 72 -18.23 3.94 3.39
N TYR A 73 -17.64 5.10 3.05
CA TYR A 73 -18.23 6.09 2.13
C TYR A 73 -18.63 5.51 0.76
N ILE A 74 -17.89 4.52 0.23
CA ILE A 74 -18.23 3.86 -1.04
C ILE A 74 -19.52 3.03 -0.91
N ASN A 75 -19.67 2.23 0.15
CA ASN A 75 -20.88 1.45 0.39
C ASN A 75 -22.07 2.38 0.63
N LEU A 76 -21.87 3.47 1.38
CA LEU A 76 -22.90 4.49 1.59
C LEU A 76 -23.32 5.14 0.26
N ALA A 77 -22.36 5.50 -0.59
CA ALA A 77 -22.65 6.07 -1.90
C ALA A 77 -23.45 5.09 -2.79
N LYS A 78 -23.05 3.81 -2.83
CA LYS A 78 -23.81 2.76 -3.52
C LYS A 78 -25.23 2.66 -2.99
N TYR A 79 -25.39 2.64 -1.67
CA TYR A 79 -26.70 2.56 -1.03
C TYR A 79 -27.59 3.76 -1.38
N ILE A 80 -27.08 4.99 -1.32
CA ILE A 80 -27.83 6.21 -1.66
C ILE A 80 -28.28 6.17 -3.12
N VAL A 81 -27.40 5.79 -4.05
CA VAL A 81 -27.73 5.69 -5.48
C VAL A 81 -28.78 4.60 -5.72
N LEU A 82 -28.62 3.43 -5.10
CA LEU A 82 -29.55 2.32 -5.25
C LEU A 82 -30.91 2.61 -4.59
N ARG A 83 -30.95 3.38 -3.50
CA ARG A 83 -32.19 3.78 -2.82
C ARG A 83 -33.07 4.67 -3.70
N ALA A 84 -32.48 5.36 -4.68
CA ALA A 84 -33.24 6.15 -5.65
C ALA A 84 -34.02 5.29 -6.66
N VAL A 85 -33.64 4.01 -6.83
CA VAL A 85 -34.20 3.11 -7.86
C VAL A 85 -34.87 1.87 -7.25
N CYS A 86 -34.50 1.48 -6.03
CA CYS A 86 -34.92 0.25 -5.36
C CYS A 86 -35.43 0.49 -3.94
N ASP A 87 -36.24 -0.44 -3.45
CA ASP A 87 -36.66 -0.49 -2.05
C ASP A 87 -35.48 -0.64 -1.10
N GLU A 88 -35.68 -0.25 0.16
CA GLU A 88 -34.63 -0.14 1.17
C GLU A 88 -33.84 -1.43 1.35
N TRP A 89 -34.59 -2.52 1.49
CA TRP A 89 -34.06 -3.85 1.68
C TRP A 89 -33.16 -4.25 0.50
N ARG A 90 -33.65 -4.03 -0.73
CA ARG A 90 -32.91 -4.41 -1.94
C ARG A 90 -31.70 -3.51 -2.18
N ALA A 91 -31.82 -2.22 -1.91
CA ALA A 91 -30.71 -1.27 -2.01
C ALA A 91 -29.60 -1.64 -1.02
N ARG A 92 -29.95 -2.02 0.22
CA ARG A 92 -28.99 -2.50 1.21
C ARG A 92 -28.30 -3.77 0.75
N GLU A 93 -29.06 -4.78 0.33
CA GLU A 93 -28.55 -6.06 -0.15
C GLU A 93 -27.61 -5.91 -1.36
N LEU A 94 -27.85 -4.93 -2.25
CA LEU A 94 -26.99 -4.70 -3.41
C LEU A 94 -25.76 -3.81 -3.09
N SER A 95 -25.81 -3.04 -2.00
CA SER A 95 -24.71 -2.18 -1.55
C SER A 95 -23.63 -2.94 -0.77
N GLU A 96 -23.94 -4.15 -0.31
CA GLU A 96 -23.04 -5.04 0.42
C GLU A 96 -23.02 -6.42 -0.27
N PRO A 97 -21.89 -7.11 -0.38
CA PRO A 97 -20.61 -6.84 0.26
C PRO A 97 -19.83 -5.70 -0.42
N GLU A 98 -18.91 -5.11 0.34
CA GLU A 98 -17.92 -4.20 -0.22
C GLU A 98 -17.06 -4.87 -1.31
N ASP A 99 -16.49 -4.03 -2.18
CA ASP A 99 -15.65 -4.49 -3.28
C ASP A 99 -14.39 -5.20 -2.74
N GLN A 100 -14.27 -6.49 -3.03
CA GLN A 100 -13.18 -7.32 -2.53
C GLN A 100 -11.84 -7.03 -3.23
N ASP A 101 -11.84 -6.34 -4.36
CA ASP A 101 -10.60 -5.95 -5.04
C ASP A 101 -9.87 -4.88 -4.22
N TYR A 102 -10.60 -3.95 -3.60
CA TYR A 102 -10.01 -2.94 -2.72
C TYR A 102 -10.05 -3.32 -1.23
N TYR A 103 -11.17 -3.81 -0.72
CA TYR A 103 -11.39 -4.07 0.71
C TYR A 103 -11.07 -5.50 1.14
N GLY A 104 -10.71 -6.38 0.20
CA GLY A 104 -10.34 -7.76 0.49
C GLY A 104 -9.04 -7.89 1.29
N PHE A 105 -8.87 -9.06 1.93
CA PHE A 105 -7.65 -9.36 2.69
C PHE A 105 -6.38 -9.24 1.85
N GLY A 106 -6.42 -9.67 0.60
CA GLY A 106 -5.23 -9.70 -0.27
C GLY A 106 -4.72 -8.30 -0.60
N SER A 107 -5.61 -7.40 -1.03
CA SER A 107 -5.23 -6.04 -1.41
C SER A 107 -4.86 -5.17 -0.21
N ARG A 108 -5.53 -5.33 0.95
CA ARG A 108 -5.11 -4.67 2.20
C ARG A 108 -3.74 -5.14 2.66
N SER A 109 -3.52 -6.45 2.68
CA SER A 109 -2.23 -7.04 3.08
C SER A 109 -1.08 -6.53 2.21
N ALA A 110 -1.28 -6.46 0.89
CA ALA A 110 -0.26 -5.96 -0.02
C ALA A 110 0.06 -4.48 0.23
N ARG A 111 -0.95 -3.63 0.46
CA ARG A 111 -0.77 -2.19 0.74
C ARG A 111 -0.08 -1.94 2.07
N TRP A 112 -0.55 -2.58 3.14
CA TRP A 112 0.09 -2.41 4.46
C TRP A 112 1.53 -2.93 4.48
N THR A 113 1.81 -4.01 3.76
CA THR A 113 3.19 -4.49 3.61
C THR A 113 4.05 -3.51 2.82
N LEU A 114 3.53 -2.94 1.73
CA LEU A 114 4.22 -1.89 0.98
C LEU A 114 4.56 -0.71 1.90
N ASN A 115 3.61 -0.27 2.73
CA ASN A 115 3.84 0.87 3.61
C ASN A 115 4.95 0.58 4.62
N LEU A 116 4.99 -0.64 5.15
CA LEU A 116 6.07 -1.07 6.03
C LEU A 116 7.42 -1.10 5.29
N ILE A 117 7.44 -1.58 4.05
CA ILE A 117 8.66 -1.62 3.24
C ILE A 117 9.15 -0.21 2.90
N ILE A 118 8.28 0.72 2.54
CA ILE A 118 8.65 2.13 2.32
C ILE A 118 9.29 2.70 3.58
N ALA A 119 8.68 2.47 4.76
CA ALA A 119 9.24 2.92 6.03
C ALA A 119 10.66 2.37 6.25
N LEU A 120 10.86 1.06 5.99
CA LEU A 120 12.16 0.40 6.13
C LEU A 120 13.18 0.91 5.11
N VAL A 121 12.79 1.10 3.84
CA VAL A 121 13.69 1.53 2.78
C VAL A 121 14.25 2.93 3.06
N PHE A 122 13.44 3.84 3.60
CA PHE A 122 13.86 5.21 3.87
C PHE A 122 14.28 5.47 5.31
N CYS A 123 14.26 4.47 6.21
CA CYS A 123 14.52 4.68 7.64
C CYS A 123 15.93 5.24 7.93
N SER A 124 16.93 4.83 7.15
CA SER A 124 18.32 5.29 7.29
C SER A 124 18.56 6.68 6.71
N LEU A 125 17.75 7.10 5.73
CA LEU A 125 17.85 8.41 5.08
C LEU A 125 17.08 9.49 5.87
N SER A 126 15.89 9.14 6.37
CA SER A 126 15.08 10.03 7.20
C SER A 126 14.41 9.25 8.32
N PRO A 127 14.96 9.30 9.54
CA PRO A 127 14.37 8.64 10.71
C PRO A 127 12.94 9.09 11.01
N LEU A 128 12.55 10.29 10.55
CA LEU A 128 11.19 10.81 10.71
C LEU A 128 10.14 9.91 10.05
N ILE A 129 10.48 9.22 8.95
CA ILE A 129 9.51 8.34 8.27
C ILE A 129 9.04 7.22 9.19
N MET A 130 9.89 6.74 10.10
CA MET A 130 9.53 5.71 11.06
C MET A 130 8.45 6.18 12.03
N LEU A 131 8.52 7.44 12.49
CA LEU A 131 7.50 8.03 13.35
C LEU A 131 6.17 8.19 12.62
N VAL A 132 6.21 8.69 11.38
CA VAL A 132 5.01 8.85 10.54
C VAL A 132 4.36 7.49 10.25
N SER A 133 5.17 6.47 9.94
CA SER A 133 4.67 5.11 9.71
C SER A 133 4.13 4.45 10.98
N LEU A 134 4.73 4.70 12.15
CA LEU A 134 4.20 4.22 13.43
C LEU A 134 2.79 4.77 13.68
N VAL A 135 2.59 6.07 13.45
CA VAL A 135 1.25 6.70 13.54
C VAL A 135 0.29 6.08 12.53
N ASN A 136 0.74 5.83 11.29
CA ASN A 136 -0.08 5.18 10.25
C ASN A 136 -0.59 3.80 10.71
N PHE A 137 0.31 2.95 11.22
CA PHE A 137 -0.06 1.61 11.69
C PHE A 137 -0.91 1.64 12.95
N PHE A 138 -0.69 2.61 13.84
CA PHE A 138 -1.55 2.84 15.00
C PHE A 138 -2.99 3.17 14.57
N LEU A 139 -3.16 4.12 13.63
CA LEU A 139 -4.46 4.46 13.06
C LEU A 139 -5.10 3.27 12.34
N CYS A 140 -4.33 2.52 11.55
CA CYS A 140 -4.81 1.27 10.92
C CYS A 140 -5.35 0.30 11.98
N ARG A 141 -4.62 0.08 13.08
CA ARG A 141 -5.02 -0.86 14.12
C ARG A 141 -6.35 -0.48 14.76
N LEU A 142 -6.58 0.81 15.01
CA LEU A 142 -7.84 1.32 15.56
C LEU A 142 -8.98 1.20 14.55
N ILE A 143 -8.79 1.73 13.34
CA ILE A 143 -9.82 1.80 12.31
C ILE A 143 -10.24 0.41 11.84
N TYR A 144 -9.29 -0.40 11.38
CA TYR A 144 -9.61 -1.74 10.87
C TYR A 144 -9.96 -2.72 12.00
N GLY A 145 -9.53 -2.44 13.23
CA GLY A 145 -10.00 -3.17 14.41
C GLY A 145 -11.51 -3.02 14.64
N TYR A 146 -12.05 -1.82 14.41
CA TYR A 146 -13.49 -1.58 14.43
C TYR A 146 -14.19 -2.09 13.16
N LEU A 147 -13.66 -1.72 11.99
CA LEU A 147 -14.29 -1.95 10.69
C LEU A 147 -14.52 -3.45 10.42
N ILE A 148 -13.51 -4.29 10.67
CA ILE A 148 -13.57 -5.74 10.40
C ILE A 148 -14.54 -6.45 11.35
N VAL A 149 -14.69 -5.96 12.58
CA VAL A 149 -15.51 -6.62 13.61
C VAL A 149 -16.98 -6.21 13.52
N PHE A 150 -17.25 -4.91 13.33
CA PHE A 150 -18.58 -4.35 13.50
C PHE A 150 -19.24 -3.88 12.21
N ALA A 151 -18.45 -3.47 11.22
CA ALA A 151 -18.99 -2.75 10.07
C ALA A 151 -18.93 -3.55 8.76
N GLU A 152 -17.98 -4.47 8.59
CA GLU A 152 -17.83 -5.27 7.37
C GLU A 152 -18.55 -6.61 7.42
N VAL A 153 -18.86 -7.14 6.24
CA VAL A 153 -19.36 -8.50 6.10
C VAL A 153 -18.26 -9.49 6.48
N ARG A 154 -18.63 -10.49 7.29
CA ARG A 154 -17.72 -11.55 7.73
C ARG A 154 -17.18 -12.31 6.53
N LYS A 155 -15.86 -12.24 6.36
CA LYS A 155 -15.11 -12.95 5.32
C LYS A 155 -14.78 -14.38 5.80
N PRO A 156 -14.64 -15.36 4.88
CA PRO A 156 -14.29 -16.73 5.25
C PRO A 156 -12.91 -16.79 5.91
N ASP A 157 -12.77 -17.68 6.89
CA ASP A 157 -11.48 -17.95 7.52
C ASP A 157 -10.57 -18.70 6.54
N LEU A 158 -9.34 -18.23 6.42
CA LEU A 158 -8.31 -18.75 5.51
C LEU A 158 -7.04 -19.15 6.26
N GLY A 159 -7.11 -19.31 7.59
CA GLY A 159 -6.05 -19.91 8.41
C GLY A 159 -4.75 -19.11 8.42
N GLY A 160 -4.80 -17.78 8.33
CA GLY A 160 -3.63 -16.90 8.43
C GLY A 160 -2.68 -16.89 7.22
N GLN A 161 -3.06 -17.49 6.08
CA GLN A 161 -2.16 -17.58 4.91
C GLN A 161 -1.68 -16.23 4.36
N PHE A 162 -2.51 -15.18 4.47
CA PHE A 162 -2.11 -13.83 4.08
C PHE A 162 -0.99 -13.28 4.96
N PHE A 163 -0.97 -13.62 6.26
CA PHE A 163 0.09 -13.20 7.18
C PHE A 163 1.42 -13.85 6.80
N VAL A 164 1.44 -15.16 6.56
CA VAL A 164 2.65 -15.86 6.08
C VAL A 164 3.17 -15.23 4.78
N ARG A 165 2.28 -14.89 3.85
CA ARG A 165 2.67 -14.21 2.60
C ARG A 165 3.23 -12.80 2.85
N GLN A 166 2.68 -12.04 3.80
CA GLN A 166 3.21 -10.71 4.18
C GLN A 166 4.63 -10.81 4.72
N LEU A 167 4.95 -11.85 5.51
CA LEU A 167 6.32 -12.08 5.99
C LEU A 167 7.31 -12.32 4.84
N HIS A 168 6.94 -13.12 3.84
CA HIS A 168 7.76 -13.30 2.65
C HIS A 168 7.96 -11.98 1.87
N HIS A 169 6.89 -11.20 1.71
CA HIS A 169 6.97 -9.88 1.06
C HIS A 169 7.86 -8.91 1.84
N LEU A 170 7.77 -8.91 3.18
CA LEU A 170 8.63 -8.11 4.05
C LEU A 170 10.10 -8.51 3.88
N GLN A 171 10.39 -9.81 3.83
CA GLN A 171 11.75 -10.31 3.56
C GLN A 171 12.28 -9.78 2.21
N MET A 172 11.45 -9.77 1.16
CA MET A 172 11.83 -9.16 -0.12
C MET A 172 12.07 -7.65 0.01
N GLY A 173 11.28 -6.95 0.81
CA GLY A 173 11.48 -5.53 1.11
C GLY A 173 12.82 -5.24 1.80
N VAL A 174 13.24 -6.10 2.73
CA VAL A 174 14.57 -6.00 3.36
C VAL A 174 15.69 -6.21 2.34
N LEU A 175 15.54 -7.16 1.41
CA LEU A 175 16.51 -7.34 0.32
C LEU A 175 16.59 -6.09 -0.57
N ILE A 176 15.44 -5.49 -0.91
CA ILE A 176 15.39 -4.23 -1.67
C ILE A 176 16.13 -3.11 -0.92
N TYR A 177 15.85 -2.94 0.38
CA TYR A 177 16.56 -1.97 1.22
C TYR A 177 18.08 -2.18 1.18
N LEU A 178 18.56 -3.41 1.37
CA LEU A 178 19.99 -3.70 1.33
C LEU A 178 20.61 -3.33 -0.03
N THR A 179 19.96 -3.70 -1.14
CA THR A 179 20.47 -3.38 -2.48
C THR A 179 20.52 -1.89 -2.74
N LEU A 180 19.50 -1.13 -2.32
CA LEU A 180 19.45 0.32 -2.50
C LEU A 180 20.47 1.03 -1.61
N MET A 181 20.62 0.63 -0.35
CA MET A 181 21.60 1.22 0.56
C MET A 181 23.03 0.93 0.14
N ILE A 182 23.33 -0.26 -0.38
CA ILE A 182 24.65 -0.55 -0.98
C ILE A 182 24.89 0.40 -2.16
N GLY A 183 23.90 0.58 -3.04
CA GLY A 183 23.99 1.54 -4.15
C GLY A 183 24.23 2.99 -3.70
N ALA A 184 23.63 3.38 -2.57
CA ALA A 184 23.80 4.72 -1.99
C ALA A 184 25.15 4.92 -1.29
N LEU A 185 25.69 3.89 -0.64
CA LEU A 185 26.95 3.96 0.11
C LEU A 185 28.20 3.66 -0.72
N TYR A 186 28.07 2.93 -1.83
CA TYR A 186 29.20 2.60 -2.72
C TYR A 186 29.64 3.78 -3.61
N ARG A 187 28.97 4.93 -3.51
CA ARG A 187 29.46 6.21 -4.02
C ARG A 187 30.52 6.81 -3.09
#